data_AF-A0A2S8PG32-F1
#
_entry.id   AF-A0A2S8PG32-F1
#
_cell.length_a   1.000
_cell.length_b   1.000
_cell.length_c   1.000
_cell.angle_alpha   90.00
_cell.angle_beta   90.00
_cell.angle_gamma   90.00
#
_symmetry.space_group_name_H-M   'P 1'
#
loop_
_entity.id
_entity.type
_entity.pdbx_description
1 polymer ?
#
loop_
_entity_poly.entity_id
_entity_poly.type
_entity_poly.pdbx_seq_one_letter_code
_entity_poly.pdbx_strand_id
1 'polypeptide(L)'
;MTVKMLIWGVLGVSLFLLLFIVFKKKLGFGWLTMFGAHLVLAALGLYLVNFSGLMSEVYIPLNPATIGTVTVLGLPGVALLYGLKITLMG
;
A
#
# COMPACT_ATOMS: atom_id res chain seq x y z
N MET A 1 -25.20 -3.55 -23.40
CA MET A 1 -23.95 -3.83 -22.65
C MET A 1 -24.00 -3.03 -21.36
N THR A 2 -24.08 -3.67 -20.19
CA THR A 2 -24.13 -2.97 -18.89
C THR A 2 -22.78 -2.32 -18.58
N VAL A 3 -22.77 -1.17 -17.90
CA VAL A 3 -21.55 -0.44 -17.46
C VAL A 3 -20.53 -1.35 -16.78
N LYS A 4 -20.99 -2.31 -15.96
CA LYS A 4 -20.14 -3.30 -15.29
C LYS A 4 -19.28 -4.13 -16.27
N MET A 5 -19.84 -4.56 -17.41
CA MET A 5 -19.10 -5.31 -18.43
C MET A 5 -18.04 -4.45 -19.12
N LEU A 6 -18.32 -3.15 -19.27
CA LEU A 6 -17.39 -2.18 -19.84
C LEU A 6 -16.18 -1.97 -18.91
N ILE A 7 -16.42 -1.85 -17.60
CA ILE A 7 -15.35 -1.76 -16.58
C ILE A 7 -14.48 -3.01 -16.61
N TRP A 8 -15.09 -4.20 -16.57
CA TRP A 8 -14.34 -5.46 -16.62
C TRP A 8 -13.54 -5.63 -17.91
N GLY A 9 -14.10 -5.19 -19.06
CA GLY A 9 -13.39 -5.18 -20.34
C GLY A 9 -12.15 -4.28 -20.30
N VAL A 10 -12.31 -3.04 -19.82
CA VAL A 10 -11.20 -2.08 -19.70
C VAL A 10 -10.12 -2.61 -18.75
N LEU A 11 -10.52 -3.14 -17.59
CA LEU A 11 -9.57 -3.72 -16.62
C LEU A 11 -8.84 -4.92 -17.19
N GLY A 12 -9.55 -5.83 -17.88
CA GLY A 12 -8.95 -7.01 -18.51
C GLY A 12 -7.94 -6.65 -19.60
N VAL A 13 -8.30 -5.73 -20.50
CA VAL A 13 -7.40 -5.24 -21.55
C VAL A 13 -6.19 -4.53 -20.96
N SER A 14 -6.40 -3.64 -19.98
CA SER A 14 -5.31 -2.90 -19.33
C SER A 14 -4.33 -3.83 -18.62
N LEU A 15 -4.84 -4.84 -17.91
CA LEU A 15 -4.02 -5.85 -17.25
C LEU A 15 -3.21 -6.67 -18.26
N PHE A 16 -3.85 -7.10 -19.35
CA PHE A 16 -3.17 -7.85 -20.41
C PHE A 16 -2.03 -7.05 -21.05
N LEU A 17 -2.29 -5.79 -21.42
CA LEU A 17 -1.27 -4.90 -21.97
C LEU A 17 -0.12 -4.66 -20.99
N LEU A 18 -0.42 -4.48 -19.71
CA LEU A 18 0.59 -4.30 -18.67
C LEU A 18 1.49 -5.53 -18.55
N LEU A 19 0.90 -6.73 -18.46
CA LEU A 19 1.65 -7.99 -18.42
C LEU A 19 2.51 -8.16 -19.68
N PHE A 20 1.95 -7.89 -20.85
CA PHE A 20 2.67 -7.92 -22.11
C PHE A 20 3.89 -6.99 -22.11
N ILE A 21 3.75 -5.76 -21.60
CA ILE A 21 4.87 -4.81 -21.47
C ILE A 21 5.92 -5.35 -20.50
N VAL A 22 5.51 -5.87 -19.34
CA VAL A 22 6.42 -6.45 -18.33
C VAL A 22 7.28 -7.55 -18.92
N PHE A 23 6.68 -8.49 -19.65
CA PHE A 23 7.40 -9.58 -20.31
C PHE A 23 8.25 -9.09 -21.48
N LYS A 24 7.69 -8.24 -22.36
CA LYS A 24 8.39 -7.75 -23.57
C LYS A 24 9.59 -6.88 -23.23
N LYS A 25 9.44 -5.97 -22.26
CA LYS A 25 10.50 -5.04 -21.84
C LYS A 25 11.51 -5.67 -20.89
N LYS A 26 11.31 -6.94 -20.50
CA LYS A 26 12.13 -7.63 -19.50
C LYS A 26 12.39 -6.72 -18.29
N LEU A 27 11.32 -6.09 -17.77
CA LEU A 27 11.39 -5.17 -16.63
C LEU A 27 12.01 -5.84 -15.38
N GLY A 28 12.22 -7.15 -15.42
CA GLY A 28 12.90 -7.93 -14.41
C GLY A 28 12.08 -7.96 -13.12
N PHE A 29 12.64 -8.60 -12.09
CA PHE A 29 12.06 -8.58 -10.76
C PHE A 29 12.62 -7.46 -9.88
N GLY A 30 13.58 -6.66 -10.39
CA GLY A 30 14.25 -5.61 -9.62
C GLY A 30 13.31 -4.50 -9.14
N TRP A 31 12.29 -4.14 -9.92
CA TRP A 31 11.27 -3.19 -9.48
C TRP A 31 10.39 -3.78 -8.37
N LEU A 32 10.11 -5.09 -8.44
CA LEU A 32 9.29 -5.79 -7.45
C LEU A 32 10.03 -5.97 -6.13
N THR A 33 11.34 -6.23 -6.17
CA THR A 33 12.16 -6.30 -4.95
C THR A 33 12.30 -4.94 -4.29
N MET A 34 12.49 -3.86 -5.06
CA MET A 34 12.53 -2.49 -4.52
C MET A 34 11.19 -2.06 -3.91
N PHE A 35 10.08 -2.34 -4.59
CA PHE A 35 8.74 -2.09 -4.08
C PHE A 35 8.44 -2.93 -2.83
N GLY A 36 8.76 -4.23 -2.88
CA GLY A 36 8.61 -5.14 -1.75
C GLY A 36 9.42 -4.72 -0.53
N ALA A 37 10.64 -4.21 -0.73
CA ALA A 37 11.46 -3.69 0.36
C ALA A 37 10.80 -2.47 1.03
N HIS A 38 10.23 -1.54 0.25
CA HIS A 38 9.47 -0.41 0.81
C HIS A 38 8.23 -0.88 1.57
N LEU A 39 7.52 -1.88 1.04
CA LEU A 39 6.33 -2.44 1.66
C LEU A 39 6.66 -3.13 3.01
N VAL A 40 7.75 -3.90 3.04
CA VAL A 40 8.27 -4.53 4.28
C VAL A 40 8.73 -3.47 5.27
N LEU A 41 9.49 -2.46 4.83
CA LEU A 41 9.93 -1.36 5.71
C LEU A 41 8.75 -0.57 6.28
N ALA A 42 7.72 -0.31 5.47
CA ALA A 42 6.49 0.34 5.92
C ALA A 42 5.76 -0.49 6.98
N ALA A 43 5.61 -1.80 6.76
CA ALA A 43 5.00 -2.71 7.72
C ALA A 43 5.82 -2.81 9.02
N LEU A 44 7.15 -2.88 8.92
CA LEU A 44 8.06 -2.87 10.08
C LEU A 44 7.98 -1.55 10.85
N GLY A 45 7.93 -0.41 10.16
CA GLY A 45 7.77 0.90 10.79
C GLY A 45 6.47 1.00 11.57
N LEU A 46 5.35 0.58 10.98
CA LEU A 46 4.05 0.51 11.67
C LEU A 46 4.09 -0.43 12.87
N TYR A 47 4.73 -1.59 12.74
CA TYR A 47 4.87 -2.55 13.83
C TYR A 47 5.67 -1.97 15.01
N LEU A 48 6.83 -1.36 14.73
CA LEU A 48 7.65 -0.73 15.75
C LEU A 48 6.90 0.39 16.45
N VAL A 49 6.16 1.22 15.72
CA VAL A 49 5.37 2.31 16.31
C VAL A 49 4.28 1.78 17.23
N ASN A 50 3.54 0.74 16.81
CA ASN A 50 2.52 0.11 17.64
C ASN A 50 3.09 -0.57 18.90
N PHE A 51 4.25 -1.22 18.82
CA PHE A 51 4.80 -2.04 19.91
C PHE A 51 5.86 -1.35 20.77
N SER A 52 6.42 -0.22 20.33
CA SER A 52 7.43 0.54 21.09
C SER A 52 6.88 1.26 22.32
N GLY A 53 5.56 1.35 22.46
CA GLY A 53 4.92 2.17 23.50
C GLY A 53 5.01 3.68 23.24
N LEU A 54 5.57 4.11 22.10
CA LEU A 54 5.58 5.52 21.67
C LEU A 54 4.16 6.06 21.43
N MET A 55 3.24 5.19 21.00
CA MET A 55 1.84 5.49 20.72
C MET A 55 0.95 4.56 21.56
N SER A 56 1.08 4.67 22.88
CA SER A 56 0.54 3.74 23.89
C SER A 56 -0.98 3.53 23.86
N GLU A 57 -1.76 4.42 23.24
CA GLU A 57 -3.23 4.32 23.20
C GLU A 57 -3.80 4.08 21.79
N VAL A 58 -3.01 4.25 20.73
CA VAL A 58 -3.51 4.24 19.35
C VAL A 58 -2.93 3.09 18.55
N TYR A 59 -3.66 1.98 18.50
CA TYR A 59 -3.33 0.84 17.66
C TYR A 59 -3.68 1.09 16.18
N ILE A 60 -2.70 1.13 15.27
CA ILE A 60 -2.94 1.20 13.82
C ILE A 60 -3.00 -0.22 13.26
N PRO A 61 -4.13 -0.66 12.66
CA PRO A 61 -4.22 -2.03 12.14
C PRO A 61 -3.26 -2.23 10.96
N LEU A 62 -2.55 -3.37 10.92
CA LEU A 62 -1.69 -3.76 9.80
C LEU A 62 -2.52 -4.45 8.71
N ASN A 63 -3.00 -3.68 7.72
CA ASN A 63 -3.74 -4.20 6.58
C ASN A 63 -3.23 -3.54 5.27
N PRO A 64 -3.66 -4.01 4.09
CA PRO A 64 -3.16 -3.48 2.82
C PRO A 64 -3.35 -1.96 2.65
N ALA A 65 -4.41 -1.39 3.23
CA ALA A 65 -4.67 0.04 3.13
C ALA A 65 -3.67 0.86 3.97
N THR A 66 -3.47 0.50 5.24
CA THR A 66 -2.53 1.23 6.14
C THR A 66 -1.08 1.05 5.72
N ILE A 67 -0.70 -0.18 5.37
CA ILE A 67 0.65 -0.47 4.85
C ILE A 67 0.86 0.28 3.53
N GLY A 68 -0.13 0.31 2.64
CA GLY A 68 -0.07 1.07 1.39
C GLY A 68 0.13 2.57 1.62
N THR A 69 -0.61 3.17 2.54
CA THR A 69 -0.44 4.58 2.92
C THR A 69 0.99 4.87 3.40
N VAL A 70 1.55 4.03 4.27
CA VAL A 70 2.92 4.20 4.77
C VAL A 70 3.97 3.85 3.71
N THR A 71 3.67 2.95 2.77
CA THR A 71 4.57 2.63 1.65
C THR A 71 4.72 3.83 0.71
N VAL A 72 3.63 4.57 0.47
CA VAL A 72 3.64 5.77 -0.39
C VAL A 72 4.19 6.99 0.34
N LEU A 73 3.77 7.22 1.58
CA LEU A 73 4.07 8.44 2.33
C LEU A 73 5.25 8.32 3.30
N GLY A 74 5.74 7.11 3.59
CA GLY A 74 6.78 6.85 4.59
C GLY A 74 6.32 7.18 6.02
N LEU A 75 7.26 7.66 6.84
CA LEU A 75 6.99 8.11 8.22
C LEU A 75 5.86 9.16 8.31
N PRO A 76 5.74 10.15 7.40
CA PRO A 76 4.57 11.02 7.34
C PRO A 76 3.21 10.28 7.24
N GLY A 77 3.17 9.13 6.57
CA GLY A 77 1.97 8.29 6.50
C GLY A 77 1.57 7.71 7.85
N VAL A 78 2.54 7.39 8.71
CA VAL A 78 2.26 6.94 10.08
C VAL A 78 1.64 8.07 10.90
N ALA A 79 2.21 9.28 10.81
CA ALA A 79 1.69 10.46 11.49
C ALA A 79 0.27 10.81 11.02
N LEU A 80 0.00 10.71 9.71
CA LEU A 80 -1.33 10.87 9.13
C LEU A 80 -2.31 9.86 9.74
N LEU A 81 -1.99 8.56 9.70
CA LEU A 81 -2.89 7.51 10.20
C LEU A 81 -3.18 7.68 11.69
N TYR A 82 -2.18 8.07 12.47
CA TYR A 82 -2.32 8.38 13.88
C TYR A 82 -3.24 9.59 14.11
N GLY A 83 -2.98 10.70 13.43
CA GLY A 83 -3.81 11.91 13.54
C GLY A 83 -5.25 11.66 13.13
N LEU A 84 -5.46 10.93 12.02
CA LEU A 84 -6.78 10.55 11.55
C LEU A 84 -7.55 9.73 12.59
N LYS A 85 -6.85 8.79 13.26
CA LYS A 85 -7.46 7.97 14.29
C LYS A 85 -7.84 8.78 15.53
N ILE A 86 -7.00 9.70 15.98
CA ILE A 86 -7.34 10.59 17.11
C ILE A 86 -8.50 11.52 16.74
N THR A 87 -8.52 12.08 15.54
CA THR A 87 -9.57 13.04 15.15
C THR A 87 -10.93 12.38 14.91
N LEU A 88 -10.96 11.16 14.38
CA LEU A 88 -12.21 10.47 14.02
C LEU A 88 -12.71 9.49 15.08
N MET A 89 -11.82 8.96 15.92
CA MET A 89 -12.12 7.90 16.89
C MET A 89 -11.66 8.23 18.32
N GLY A 90 -11.04 9.39 18.53
CA GLY A 90 -10.66 9.90 19.86
C GLY A 90 -11.77 10.73 20.51
#